data_AF-A0A916YMF6-F1
#
_entry.id   AF-A0A916YMF6-F1
#
_cell.length_a   1.000
_cell.length_b   1.000
_cell.length_c   1.000
_cell.angle_alpha   90.00
_cell.angle_beta   90.00
_cell.angle_gamma   90.00
#
_symmetry.space_group_name_H-M   'P 1'
#
loop_
_entity.id
_entity.type
_entity.pdbx_description
1 polymer ?
#
loop_
_entity_poly.entity_id
_entity_poly.type
_entity_poly.pdbx_seq_one_letter_code
_entity_poly.pdbx_strand_id
1 'polypeptide(L)' 'MEDFNSLLLNEQVELIRAQCAKTQAERMQHCREAESFGRQIENHAFPYRSVAQNGRRLFDAHSYDYLLTTH' A
#
# COMPACT_ATOMS: atom_id res chain seq x y z
N MET A 1 6.45 15.89 10.91
CA MET A 1 5.93 15.43 9.61
C MET A 1 6.77 14.22 9.27
N GLU A 2 6.20 13.02 9.20
CA GLU A 2 6.94 11.85 8.71
C GLU A 2 7.37 12.12 7.26
N ASP A 3 8.60 11.76 6.92
CA ASP A 3 9.07 11.92 5.55
C ASP A 3 8.39 10.89 4.63
N PHE A 4 8.33 11.24 3.34
CA PHE A 4 7.65 10.43 2.34
C PHE A 4 8.20 8.99 2.21
N ASN A 5 9.51 8.81 2.41
CA ASN A 5 10.14 7.48 2.30
C ASN A 5 9.79 6.61 3.50
N SER A 6 9.68 7.21 4.69
CA SER A 6 9.21 6.53 5.89
C SER A 6 7.77 6.02 5.72
N LEU A 7 6.88 6.84 5.14
CA LEU A 7 5.50 6.42 4.83
C LEU A 7 5.45 5.26 3.83
N LEU A 8 6.28 5.30 2.78
CA LEU A 8 6.39 4.21 1.80
C LEU A 8 6.92 2.92 2.43
N LEU A 9 7.98 3.02 3.23
CA LEU A 9 8.57 1.87 3.91
C LEU A 9 7.54 1.22 4.84
N ASN A 10 6.81 2.03 5.61
CA ASN A 10 5.79 1.54 6.52
C ASN A 10 4.62 0.88 5.79
N GLU A 11 4.13 1.46 4.67
CA GLU A 11 3.15 0.82 3.79
C GLU A 11 3.63 -0.58 3.36
N GLN A 12 4.85 -0.67 2.83
CA GLN A 12 5.42 -1.93 2.34
C GLN A 12 5.59 -2.99 3.45
N VAL A 13 6.08 -2.58 4.62
CA VAL A 13 6.24 -3.47 5.77
C VAL A 13 4.90 -4.05 6.20
N GLU A 14 3.85 -3.24 6.28
CA GLU A 14 2.51 -3.71 6.65
C GLU A 14 1.93 -4.66 5.59
N LEU A 15 2.18 -4.41 4.31
CA LEU A 15 1.78 -5.34 3.26
C LEU A 15 2.47 -6.70 3.36
N ILE A 16 3.78 -6.71 3.63
CA ILE A 16 4.53 -7.96 3.86
C ILE A 16 3.99 -8.67 5.11
N ARG A 17 3.71 -7.94 6.20
CA ARG A 17 3.10 -8.51 7.41
C ARG A 17 1.72 -9.10 7.13
N ALA A 18 0.91 -8.45 6.29
CA ALA A 18 -0.38 -8.97 5.87
C ALA A 18 -0.26 -10.28 5.08
N GLN A 19 0.76 -10.41 4.22
CA GLN A 19 1.07 -11.64 3.49
C GLN A 19 1.56 -12.76 4.41
N CYS A 20 2.34 -12.43 5.44
CA CYS A 20 2.85 -13.38 6.43
C CYS A 20 1.89 -13.67 7.58
N ALA A 21 0.71 -13.04 7.63
CA ALA A 21 -0.23 -13.17 8.73
C ALA A 21 -0.75 -14.61 8.85
N LYS A 22 -0.83 -15.11 10.09
CA LYS A 22 -1.27 -16.48 10.37
C LYS A 22 -2.79 -16.58 10.50
N THR A 23 -3.45 -15.46 10.73
CA THR A 23 -4.90 -15.37 10.88
C THR A 23 -5.48 -14.29 9.98
N GLN A 24 -6.77 -14.45 9.64
CA GLN A 24 -7.50 -13.43 8.88
C GLN A 24 -7.61 -12.10 9.64
N ALA A 25 -7.71 -12.14 10.98
CA ALA A 25 -7.77 -10.95 11.81
C ALA A 25 -6.47 -10.15 11.76
N GLU A 26 -5.32 -10.81 11.90
CA GLU A 26 -3.99 -10.18 11.75
C GLU A 26 -3.82 -9.60 10.34
N ARG A 27 -4.18 -10.36 9.30
CA ARG A 27 -4.12 -9.90 7.91
C ARG A 27 -4.92 -8.61 7.72
N MET A 28 -6.16 -8.59 8.21
CA MET A 28 -7.02 -7.41 8.12
C MET A 28 -6.46 -6.21 8.88
N GLN A 29 -5.84 -6.42 10.04
CA GLN A 29 -5.20 -5.34 10.79
C GLN A 29 -4.06 -4.71 9.97
N HIS A 30 -3.16 -5.53 9.44
CA HIS A 30 -2.05 -5.06 8.61
C HIS A 30 -2.52 -4.37 7.32
N CYS A 31 -3.58 -4.88 6.67
CA CYS A 31 -4.19 -4.18 5.53
C CYS A 31 -4.71 -2.79 5.90
N ARG A 32 -5.36 -2.62 7.07
CA ARG A 32 -5.86 -1.31 7.52
C ARG A 32 -4.72 -0.32 7.81
N GLU A 33 -3.63 -0.79 8.39
CA GLU A 33 -2.44 0.05 8.62
C GLU A 33 -1.80 0.47 7.28
N ALA A 34 -1.64 -0.46 6.34
CA ALA A 34 -1.15 -0.15 4.99
C ALA A 34 -2.04 0.88 4.27
N GLU A 35 -3.36 0.75 4.34
CA GLU A 35 -4.30 1.74 3.80
C GLU A 35 -4.15 3.12 4.46
N SER A 36 -3.83 3.15 5.76
CA SER A 36 -3.58 4.40 6.49
C SER A 36 -2.34 5.11 5.96
N PHE A 37 -1.24 4.39 5.75
CA PHE A 37 -0.05 4.95 5.11
C PHE A 37 -0.33 5.38 3.66
N GLY A 38 -1.08 4.58 2.90
CA GLY A 38 -1.50 4.92 1.54
C GLY A 38 -2.24 6.26 1.46
N ARG A 39 -3.17 6.54 2.39
CA ARG A 39 -3.85 7.86 2.47
C ARG A 39 -2.89 9.01 2.80
N GLN A 40 -1.91 8.78 3.66
CA GLN A 40 -0.91 9.80 4.00
C GLN A 40 0.01 10.10 2.83
N ILE A 41 0.38 9.07 2.06
CA ILE A 41 1.15 9.17 0.81
C ILE A 41 0.38 10.01 -0.21
N GLU A 42 -0.91 9.75 -0.42
CA GLU A 42 -1.76 10.50 -1.36
C GLU A 42 -1.89 11.98 -0.99
N ASN A 43 -1.96 12.28 0.32
CA ASN A 43 -2.06 13.64 0.83
C ASN A 43 -0.71 14.34 0.98
N HIS A 44 0.40 13.67 0.66
CA HIS A 44 1.73 14.27 0.73
C HIS A 44 1.90 15.31 -0.39
N ALA A 45 2.63 16.41 -0.14
CA ALA A 45 2.78 17.52 -1.10
C ALA A 45 3.40 17.11 -2.44
N PHE A 46 4.20 16.04 -2.43
CA PHE A 46 4.76 15.40 -3.62
C PHE A 46 4.48 13.89 -3.53
N PRO A 47 3.29 13.43 -3.93
CA PRO A 47 2.92 12.04 -3.78
C PRO A 47 3.57 11.23 -4.92
N TYR A 48 4.28 10.15 -4.59
CA TYR A 48 4.78 9.18 -5.58
C TYR A 48 3.65 8.51 -6.39
N ARG A 49 2.43 8.50 -5.84
CA ARG A 49 1.23 7.96 -6.50
C ARG A 49 0.18 9.06 -6.62
N SER A 50 0.05 9.62 -7.82
CA SER A 50 -1.09 10.46 -8.18
C SER A 50 -2.16 9.60 -8.87
N VAL A 51 -3.42 9.90 -8.61
CA VAL A 51 -4.54 9.30 -9.36
C VAL A 51 -4.50 9.85 -10.78
N ALA A 52 -4.43 8.98 -11.78
CA ALA A 52 -4.53 9.36 -13.17
C ALA A 52 -5.96 9.85 -13.49
N GLN A 53 -6.13 10.60 -14.58
CA GLN A 53 -7.43 11.13 -15.02
C GLN A 53 -8.55 10.07 -15.14
N ASN A 54 -8.18 8.79 -15.34
CA ASN A 54 -9.11 7.66 -15.45
C ASN A 54 -9.39 6.95 -14.11
N GLY A 55 -8.97 7.54 -12.97
CA GLY A 55 -9.16 6.96 -11.63
C GLY A 55 -8.18 5.84 -11.28
N ARG A 56 -7.30 5.43 -12.20
CA ARG A 56 -6.27 4.41 -11.94
C ARG A 56 -5.03 5.05 -11.33
N ARG A 57 -4.31 4.32 -10.48
CA ARG A 57 -3.02 4.80 -9.94
C ARG A 57 -1.90 4.45 -10.91
N LEU A 58 -1.01 5.42 -11.20
CA LEU A 58 0.12 5.26 -12.12
C LEU A 58 1.14 4.21 -11.67
N PHE A 59 1.18 3.90 -10.37
CA PHE A 59 1.99 2.84 -9.80
C PHE A 59 1.17 2.06 -8.76
N ASP A 60 1.08 0.75 -8.95
CA ASP A 60 0.44 -0.16 -8.01
C ASP A 60 1.47 -1.15 -7.44
N ALA A 61 1.89 -0.97 -6.18
CA ALA A 61 2.74 -1.95 -5.50
C ALA A 61 2.07 -3.34 -5.37
N HIS A 62 0.74 -3.43 -5.51
CA HIS A 62 -0.01 -4.68 -5.57
C HIS A 62 -0.09 -5.30 -6.98
N SER A 63 0.55 -4.69 -7.99
CA SER A 63 0.64 -5.28 -9.34
C SER A 63 1.17 -6.72 -9.32
N TYR A 64 1.98 -7.06 -8.31
CA TYR A 64 2.52 -8.41 -8.13
C TYR A 64 1.44 -9.45 -7.78
N ASP A 65 0.40 -9.07 -7.03
CA ASP A 65 -0.69 -9.99 -6.68
C ASP A 65 -1.55 -10.33 -7.91
N TYR A 66 -1.75 -9.38 -8.82
CA TYR A 66 -2.45 -9.61 -10.09
C TYR A 66 -1.69 -10.52 -11.06
N LEU A 67 -0.35 -10.55 -10.99
CA LEU A 67 0.46 -11.47 -11.79
C LEU A 67 0.33 -12.92 -11.29
N LEU A 68 0.06 -13.13 -10.00
CA LEU A 68 -0.04 -14.46 -9.38
C LEU A 68 -1.41 -15.13 -9.57
N THR A 69 -2.46 -14.39 -9.91
CA THR A 69 -3.81 -14.92 -10.17
C THR A 69 -4.06 -15.37 -11.61
N THR A 70 -3.04 -15.39 -12.47
CA THR A 70 -3.17 -15.73 -13.91
C THR A 70 -2.80 -17.20 -14.24
N HIS A 71 -2.91 -18.13 -13.29
CA HIS A 71 -2.72 -19.56 -13.51
C HIS A 71 -3.90 -20.39 -13.01
#